data_AF-A0A6N7HIR2-F1
#
_entry.id   AF-A0A6N7HIR2-F1
#
_cell.length_a   1.000
_cell.length_b   1.000
_cell.length_c   1.000
_cell.angle_alpha   90.00
_cell.angle_beta   90.00
_cell.angle_gamma   90.00
#
_symmetry.space_group_name_H-M   'P 1'
#
loop_
_entity.id
_entity.type
_entity.pdbx_description
1 polymer ?
#
loop_
_entity_poly.entity_id
_entity_poly.type
_entity_poly.pdbx_seq_one_letter_code
_entity_poly.pdbx_strand_id
1 'polypeptide(L)'
;MTAPDWHDELVLVAELASVNNQIARFVLRLLDADAGRKEQVAATDECHLGGRLVDLGYALQDRAVHRTAGPNDDAASIVGSDLRPRPLPLEGLLNRSRCVNH
;
A
#
# COMPACT_ATOMS: atom_id res chain seq x y z
N MET A 1 -24.06 -1.87 18.74
CA MET A 1 -22.66 -1.40 18.67
C MET A 1 -21.74 -2.56 18.99
N THR A 2 -21.27 -3.29 17.98
CA THR A 2 -20.13 -4.22 18.15
C THR A 2 -18.87 -3.37 18.25
N ALA A 3 -18.05 -3.61 19.27
CA ALA A 3 -16.76 -2.95 19.41
C ALA A 3 -15.95 -3.11 18.12
N PRO A 4 -15.17 -2.10 17.68
CA PRO A 4 -14.23 -2.29 16.59
C PRO A 4 -13.35 -3.50 16.90
N ASP A 5 -13.17 -4.39 15.91
CA ASP A 5 -12.34 -5.57 16.09
C ASP A 5 -10.89 -5.12 16.25
N TRP A 6 -10.47 -4.98 17.51
CA TRP A 6 -9.15 -4.55 17.91
C TRP A 6 -8.06 -5.46 17.33
N HIS A 7 -8.41 -6.70 16.98
CA HIS A 7 -7.52 -7.65 16.33
C HIS A 7 -7.19 -7.19 14.90
N ASP A 8 -8.19 -6.81 14.12
CA ASP A 8 -8.00 -6.29 12.76
C ASP A 8 -7.24 -4.95 12.72
N GLU A 9 -7.37 -4.14 13.77
CA GLU A 9 -6.56 -2.95 13.97
C GLU A 9 -5.09 -3.27 14.22
N LEU A 10 -4.80 -4.23 15.10
CA LEU A 10 -3.43 -4.67 15.37
C LEU A 10 -2.78 -5.31 14.15
N VAL A 11 -3.50 -6.16 13.42
CA VAL A 11 -3.01 -6.80 12.19
C VAL A 11 -2.60 -5.74 11.18
N LEU A 12 -3.46 -4.74 10.94
CA LEU A 12 -3.14 -3.65 10.02
C LEU A 12 -1.91 -2.85 10.48
N VAL A 13 -1.83 -2.49 11.76
CA VAL A 13 -0.69 -1.74 12.30
C VAL A 13 0.61 -2.54 12.14
N ALA A 14 0.55 -3.86 12.37
CA ALA A 14 1.70 -4.75 12.19
C ALA A 14 2.13 -4.84 10.71
N GLU A 15 1.18 -4.94 9.78
CA GLU A 15 1.46 -4.96 8.35
C GLU A 15 2.08 -3.64 7.87
N LEU A 16 1.52 -2.50 8.29
CA LEU A 16 2.07 -1.17 8.02
C LEU A 16 3.49 -1.02 8.56
N ALA A 17 3.73 -1.45 9.80
CA ALA A 17 5.06 -1.40 10.41
C ALA A 17 6.07 -2.31 9.66
N SER A 18 5.63 -3.50 9.25
CA SER A 18 6.44 -4.44 8.47
C SER A 18 6.84 -3.88 7.11
N VAL A 19 5.89 -3.28 6.38
CA VAL A 19 6.15 -2.64 5.08
C VAL A 19 7.02 -1.40 5.26
N ASN A 20 6.79 -0.57 6.27
CA ASN A 20 7.64 0.58 6.58
C ASN A 20 9.11 0.17 6.81
N ASN A 21 9.34 -0.92 7.53
CA ASN A 21 10.69 -1.47 7.73
C ASN A 21 11.33 -1.92 6.41
N GLN A 22 10.55 -2.53 5.52
CA GLN A 22 11.05 -2.96 4.20
C GLN A 22 11.39 -1.77 3.31
N ILE A 23 10.57 -0.72 3.29
CA ILE A 23 10.87 0.53 2.58
C ILE A 23 12.18 1.13 3.10
N ALA A 24 12.32 1.28 4.42
CA ALA A 24 13.51 1.85 5.02
C ALA A 24 14.78 1.08 4.63
N ARG A 25 14.72 -0.26 4.71
CA ARG A 25 15.83 -1.13 4.29
C ARG A 25 16.13 -1.03 2.81
N PHE A 26 15.11 -0.97 1.97
CA PHE A 26 15.25 -0.82 0.52
C PHE A 26 15.95 0.50 0.17
N VAL A 27 15.48 1.62 0.75
CA VAL A 27 16.09 2.94 0.55
C VAL A 27 17.56 2.95 0.98
N LEU A 28 17.88 2.36 2.14
CA LEU A 28 19.27 2.26 2.59
C LEU A 28 20.15 1.45 1.63
N ARG A 29 19.64 0.35 1.07
CA ARG A 29 20.37 -0.44 0.07
C ARG A 29 20.60 0.35 -1.21
N LEU A 30 19.60 1.11 -1.66
CA LEU A 30 19.73 1.96 -2.84
C LEU A 30 20.80 3.03 -2.63
N LEU A 31 20.79 3.70 -1.47
CA LEU A 31 21.81 4.70 -1.11
C LEU A 31 23.22 4.10 -0.94
N ASP A 32 23.33 2.88 -0.42
CA ASP A 32 24.60 2.17 -0.34
C ASP A 32 25.13 1.79 -1.73
N ALA A 33 24.25 1.40 -2.65
CA ALA A 33 24.60 1.09 -4.03
C ALA A 33 25.04 2.36 -4.80
N ASP A 34 24.32 3.46 -4.66
CA ASP A 34 24.66 4.76 -5.27
C ASP A 34 26.01 5.29 -4.78
N ALA A 35 26.34 5.02 -3.52
CA ALA A 35 27.63 5.36 -2.95
C ALA A 35 28.75 4.37 -3.29
N GLY A 36 28.48 3.34 -4.10
CA GLY A 36 29.43 2.30 -4.48
C GLY A 36 29.88 1.39 -3.33
N ARG A 37 29.15 1.37 -2.21
CA ARG A 37 29.47 0.55 -1.02
C ARG A 37 28.88 -0.86 -1.09
N LYS A 38 27.85 -1.06 -1.91
CA LYS A 38 27.16 -2.35 -2.11
C LYS A 38 26.79 -2.55 -3.57
N GLU A 39 26.41 -3.79 -3.89
CA GLU A 39 25.85 -4.17 -5.18
C GLU A 39 24.52 -3.46 -5.45
N GLN A 40 24.21 -3.24 -6.73
CA GLN A 40 22.95 -2.66 -7.15
C GLN A 40 21.77 -3.51 -6.70
N VAL A 41 20.67 -2.85 -6.33
CA VAL A 41 19.44 -3.55 -5.96
C VAL A 41 18.86 -4.21 -7.21
N ALA A 42 18.55 -5.51 -7.12
CA ALA A 42 17.99 -6.24 -8.24
C ALA A 42 16.58 -5.71 -8.55
N ALA A 43 16.25 -5.57 -9.84
CA ALA A 43 14.92 -5.15 -10.28
C ALA A 43 13.82 -6.03 -9.66
N THR A 44 14.07 -7.33 -9.46
CA THR A 44 13.15 -8.27 -8.79
C THR A 44 12.79 -7.85 -7.36
N ASP A 45 13.74 -7.28 -6.61
CA ASP A 45 13.50 -6.79 -5.25
C ASP A 45 12.60 -5.55 -5.26
N GLU A 46 12.81 -4.66 -6.25
CA GLU A 46 11.95 -3.49 -6.47
C GLU A 46 10.52 -3.92 -6.81
N CYS A 47 10.38 -4.89 -7.72
CA CYS A 47 9.10 -5.45 -8.13
C CYS A 47 8.35 -6.08 -6.96
N HIS A 48 9.05 -6.87 -6.14
CA HIS A 48 8.45 -7.55 -4.99
C HIS A 48 7.99 -6.54 -3.93
N LEU A 49 8.80 -5.52 -3.62
CA LEU A 49 8.38 -4.44 -2.71
C LEU A 49 7.18 -3.67 -3.27
N GLY A 50 7.21 -3.35 -4.57
CA GLY A 50 6.11 -2.67 -5.26
C GLY A 50 4.80 -3.46 -5.20
N GLY A 51 4.84 -4.77 -5.48
CA GLY A 51 3.66 -5.64 -5.38
C GLY A 51 3.06 -5.64 -3.98
N ARG A 52 3.89 -5.77 -2.95
CA ARG A 52 3.43 -5.73 -1.55
C ARG A 52 2.78 -4.40 -1.16
N LEU A 53 3.28 -3.28 -1.69
CA LEU A 53 2.69 -1.96 -1.45
C LEU A 53 1.30 -1.83 -2.09
N VAL A 54 1.14 -2.38 -3.29
CA VAL A 54 -0.14 -2.41 -4.01
C VAL A 54 -1.16 -3.26 -3.24
N ASP A 55 -0.78 -4.46 -2.80
CA ASP A 55 -1.67 -5.37 -2.06
C ASP A 55 -2.14 -4.73 -0.74
N LEU A 56 -1.23 -4.11 0.02
CA LEU A 56 -1.60 -3.39 1.24
C LEU A 56 -2.52 -2.19 0.94
N GLY A 57 -2.27 -1.48 -0.17
CA GLY A 57 -3.13 -0.40 -0.64
C GLY A 57 -4.56 -0.86 -0.93
N TYR A 58 -4.73 -2.02 -1.58
CA TYR A 58 -6.04 -2.61 -1.81
C TYR A 58 -6.73 -3.03 -0.51
N ALA A 59 -6.00 -3.67 0.41
CA ALA A 59 -6.54 -4.05 1.72
C ALA A 59 -7.02 -2.84 2.53
N LEU A 60 -6.28 -1.73 2.50
CA LEU A 60 -6.68 -0.47 3.15
C LEU A 60 -7.95 0.14 2.52
N GLN A 61 -8.05 0.12 1.19
CA GLN A 61 -9.23 0.62 0.47
C GLN A 61 -10.46 -0.22 0.79
N ASP A 62 -10.34 -1.55 0.73
CA ASP A 62 -11.41 -2.48 1.04
C ASP A 62 -11.94 -2.26 2.47
N ARG A 63 -11.02 -2.16 3.44
CA ARG A 63 -11.37 -1.83 4.82
C ARG A 63 -12.08 -0.48 4.97
N ALA A 64 -11.64 0.54 4.24
CA ALA A 64 -12.28 1.86 4.28
C ALA A 64 -13.72 1.80 3.75
N VAL A 65 -13.96 1.06 2.66
CA VAL A 65 -15.30 0.83 2.10
C VAL A 65 -16.20 0.12 3.11
N HIS A 66 -15.71 -0.94 3.76
CA HIS A 66 -16.46 -1.67 4.78
C HIS A 66 -16.79 -0.82 6.01
N ARG A 67 -15.90 0.10 6.42
CA ARG A 67 -16.18 1.06 7.49
C ARG A 67 -17.31 2.04 7.10
N THR A 68 -17.32 2.50 5.85
CA THR A 68 -18.38 3.40 5.35
C THR A 68 -19.70 2.71 5.05
N ALA A 69 -19.70 1.38 4.90
CA ALA A 69 -20.88 0.56 4.64
C ALA A 69 -21.58 0.04 5.92
N GLY A 70 -21.10 0.42 7.11
CA GLY A 70 -21.77 0.14 8.40
C GLY A 70 -23.16 0.79 8.50
N PRO A 71 -24.06 0.22 9.32
CA PRO A 71 -25.51 0.26 9.08
C PRO A 71 -26.07 1.68 9.12
N ASN A 72 -26.90 2.00 8.13
CA ASN A 72 -27.82 3.13 8.13
C ASN A 72 -28.59 3.17 9.47
N ASP A 73 -28.15 4.04 10.38
CA ASP A 73 -29.05 4.79 11.24
C ASP A 73 -28.91 6.26 10.81
N ASP A 74 -29.87 6.66 9.99
CA ASP A 74 -30.29 8.02 9.63
C ASP A 74 -29.43 9.18 10.14
N ALA A 75 -28.46 9.65 9.33
CA ALA A 75 -28.16 11.07 9.24
C ALA A 75 -27.34 11.42 7.99
N ALA A 76 -27.99 12.15 7.10
CA ALA A 76 -27.39 13.14 6.21
C ALA A 76 -26.44 12.64 5.11
N SER A 77 -27.04 12.45 3.94
CA SER A 77 -26.61 13.07 2.67
C SER A 77 -25.36 13.96 2.79
N ILE A 78 -24.18 13.37 2.57
CA ILE A 78 -23.05 14.10 2.00
C ILE A 78 -22.68 13.37 0.73
N VAL A 79 -23.21 13.92 -0.37
CA VAL A 79 -22.67 13.91 -1.73
C VAL A 79 -21.59 12.86 -1.96
N GLY A 80 -21.99 11.80 -2.67
CA GLY A 80 -21.10 10.81 -3.26
C GLY A 80 -20.00 11.50 -4.06
N SER A 81 -18.93 11.81 -3.35
CA SER A 81 -17.66 12.15 -3.95
C SER A 81 -17.11 10.83 -4.42
N ASP A 82 -16.92 10.70 -5.72
CA ASP A 82 -16.26 9.57 -6.38
C ASP A 82 -14.93 9.31 -5.65
N LEU A 83 -14.94 8.41 -4.66
CA LEU A 83 -13.81 8.04 -3.81
C LEU A 83 -12.82 7.14 -4.55
N ARG A 84 -12.97 7.00 -5.88
CA ARG A 84 -11.94 6.41 -6.71
C ARG A 84 -10.70 7.27 -6.58
N PRO A 85 -9.59 6.73 -6.08
CA PRO A 85 -8.32 7.43 -6.10
C PRO A 85 -8.10 7.88 -7.53
N ARG A 86 -7.96 9.19 -7.77
CA ARG A 86 -7.48 9.69 -9.05
C ARG A 86 -6.20 8.91 -9.32
N PRO A 87 -6.13 8.09 -10.39
CA PRO A 87 -4.90 7.41 -10.72
C PRO A 87 -3.83 8.49 -10.78
N LEU A 88 -2.84 8.42 -9.90
CA LEU A 88 -1.63 9.20 -10.08
C LEU A 88 -1.16 8.90 -11.50
N PRO A 89 -0.68 9.89 -12.27
CA PRO A 89 -0.17 9.67 -13.62
C PRO A 89 1.18 8.94 -13.51
N LEU A 90 1.12 7.70 -13.04
CA LEU A 90 2.19 6.73 -12.98
C LEU A 90 2.34 6.04 -14.34
N GLU A 91 1.57 6.43 -15.36
CA GLU A 91 1.69 5.91 -16.72
C GLU A 91 3.10 6.10 -17.29
N GLY A 92 3.89 7.06 -16.79
CA GLY A 92 5.32 7.18 -17.11
C GLY A 92 6.24 6.24 -16.33
N LEU A 93 5.85 5.81 -15.12
CA LEU A 93 6.64 4.98 -14.20
C LEU A 93 6.32 3.48 -14.34
N LEU A 94 5.04 3.13 -14.57
CA LEU A 94 4.53 1.77 -14.73
C LEU A 94 4.64 1.23 -16.17
N ASN A 95 5.01 2.08 -17.13
CA ASN A 95 5.35 1.64 -18.49
C ASN A 95 6.75 1.00 -18.57
N ARG A 96 7.49 0.97 -17.45
CA ARG A 96 8.58 0.01 -17.27
C ARG A 96 7.97 -1.30 -16.79
N SER A 97 7.75 -2.20 -17.75
CA SER A 97 7.57 -3.65 -17.61
C SER A 97 6.94 -4.11 -16.29
N ARG A 98 5.65 -4.46 -16.31
CA ARG A 98 5.10 -5.37 -15.31
C ARG A 98 6.08 -6.53 -15.13
N CYS A 99 6.63 -6.66 -13.94
CA CYS A 99 7.58 -7.73 -13.65
C CYS A 99 6.81 -9.05 -13.80
N VAL A 100 7.12 -9.80 -14.85
CA VAL A 100 6.56 -11.12 -15.07
C VAL A 100 7.24 -12.02 -14.04
N ASN A 101 6.50 -12.42 -13.01
CA ASN A 101 6.92 -13.51 -12.13
C ASN A 101 6.96 -14.77 -12.98
N HIS A 102 8.17 -15.28 -13.26
CA HIS A 102 8.39 -16.56 -13.92
C HIS A 102 8.71 -17.64 -12.89
#